data_AF-D3B589-F1
#
_entry.id   AF-D3B589-F1
#
_cell.length_a   1.000
_cell.length_b   1.000
_cell.length_c   1.000
_cell.angle_alpha   90.00
_cell.angle_beta   90.00
_cell.angle_gamma   90.00
#
_symmetry.space_group_name_H-M   'P 1'
#
loop_
_entity.id
_entity.type
_entity.pdbx_description
1 polymer ?
#
loop_
_entity_poly.entity_id
_entity_poly.type
_entity_poly.pdbx_seq_one_letter_code
_entity_poly.pdbx_strand_id
1 'polypeptide(L)'
;MVKNNNYKDIRNSPLQLSSQNNNIISPKLISSSSTSPPSKIDSNNNDINIQILPIEILYNILVNLNLFDIKSLLVSNRYFYSLVNQEKIIWKNLFFQYFKSSQRVKDFNMYNNNNNSSNNNVGGGGGSSPDCLFYNKKNIISSQNVSPPVNNNKPLNWKMKFKKYHDINRNWCTGNYESKSIEGHSGGVFTLSFKDNLMLTGSFDKLVRIWDRKNMVRIGSIMGHAGWIWSVLLERSKSTHALIGMSSSQDSTINITNLTQISSKLHNQHHHESLEESANNNIDSSIKITNKCKSTISPMIRLNGHVGTVWTIEPEKDLQHFFSGGSDCLIKYWSIDSKESYNVGRHQDVVLCLSIINDKLLASGSADNTVRLWDRRSVGHPLMTLQGHGGFVNTIDNKGNYIVTGCDDKLIRIFDIRNGMCVDTLNSHTDAVRTLKIKGERMVSGSSDMVIKVWDTNNYNKPRLSLKGHTGSIVSLQFDNKKIISGSLDSTIKTWNFNIKKSGRHSSCSEHENKNKISSPINYIRYPFQSPKI
;
A
#
# COMPACT_ATOMS: atom_id res chain seq x y z
N MET A 1 28.69 -33.30 56.80
CA MET A 1 27.85 -32.20 57.35
C MET A 1 27.22 -31.50 56.14
N VAL A 2 25.95 -31.63 55.76
CA VAL A 2 24.70 -32.13 56.40
C VAL A 2 23.99 -31.14 57.34
N LYS A 3 23.32 -30.13 56.75
CA LYS A 3 21.87 -29.81 56.82
C LYS A 3 21.60 -28.51 56.03
N ASN A 4 20.59 -28.33 55.17
CA ASN A 4 19.15 -28.68 55.06
C ASN A 4 18.17 -27.70 55.72
N ASN A 5 17.05 -27.50 55.00
CA ASN A 5 15.75 -26.90 55.36
C ASN A 5 15.58 -25.38 55.21
N ASN A 6 14.36 -24.86 54.99
CA ASN A 6 13.24 -25.26 54.09
C ASN A 6 12.09 -24.22 54.20
N TYR A 7 11.18 -24.24 53.23
CA TYR A 7 9.89 -23.51 53.20
C TYR A 7 9.10 -23.39 54.51
N LYS A 8 8.37 -22.28 54.67
CA LYS A 8 6.90 -22.29 54.88
C LYS A 8 6.23 -20.93 54.72
N ASP A 9 5.00 -20.93 54.19
CA ASP A 9 4.03 -19.83 54.28
C ASP A 9 3.50 -19.64 55.71
N ILE A 10 2.90 -18.48 55.98
CA ILE A 10 1.52 -18.39 56.52
C ILE A 10 0.98 -16.94 56.44
N ARG A 11 -0.35 -16.82 56.40
CA ARG A 11 -1.13 -15.57 56.28
C ARG A 11 -1.18 -14.81 57.61
N ASN A 12 -1.25 -13.48 57.58
CA ASN A 12 -2.45 -12.72 58.01
C ASN A 12 -2.28 -11.19 57.89
N SER A 13 -3.40 -10.48 57.92
CA SER A 13 -3.58 -9.02 57.84
C SER A 13 -4.11 -8.46 59.18
N PRO A 14 -4.54 -7.19 59.28
CA PRO A 14 -3.76 -5.96 59.10
C PRO A 14 -3.88 -5.01 60.32
N LEU A 15 -2.92 -4.10 60.55
CA LEU A 15 -3.07 -3.04 61.56
C LEU A 15 -2.60 -1.65 61.10
N GLN A 16 -3.18 -0.64 61.74
CA GLN A 16 -3.06 0.79 61.46
C GLN A 16 -1.79 1.39 62.09
N LEU A 17 -1.36 2.58 61.64
CA LEU A 17 -1.31 3.77 62.49
C LEU A 17 -1.05 5.09 61.72
N SER A 18 -1.34 6.20 62.41
CA SER A 18 -1.08 7.64 62.17
C SER A 18 -0.38 8.10 60.87
N SER A 19 -0.86 9.07 60.08
CA SER A 19 -1.60 10.34 60.32
C SER A 19 -0.77 11.54 60.83
N GLN A 20 -0.34 12.40 59.90
CA GLN A 20 -0.10 13.87 60.00
C GLN A 20 0.52 14.33 58.65
N ASN A 21 0.34 15.55 58.14
CA ASN A 21 -0.77 16.51 58.23
C ASN A 21 -0.56 17.56 57.11
N ASN A 22 -1.62 17.98 56.42
CA ASN A 22 -1.88 19.36 55.93
C ASN A 22 -2.95 19.42 54.82
N ASN A 23 -4.18 19.79 55.19
CA ASN A 23 -4.78 21.12 54.94
C ASN A 23 -4.35 21.89 53.67
N ILE A 24 -5.22 22.54 52.88
CA ILE A 24 -6.69 22.80 52.91
C ILE A 24 -7.03 23.46 51.53
N ILE A 25 -8.26 23.63 50.97
CA ILE A 25 -9.67 23.64 51.41
C ILE A 25 -10.53 22.98 50.30
N SER A 26 -11.75 22.52 50.63
CA SER A 26 -12.86 22.42 49.65
C SER A 26 -14.21 22.81 50.30
N PRO A 27 -15.09 23.51 49.56
CA PRO A 27 -16.51 23.61 49.92
C PRO A 27 -17.47 23.55 48.70
N LYS A 28 -18.73 23.12 48.84
CA LYS A 28 -19.37 22.19 49.77
C LYS A 28 -20.75 21.83 49.20
N LEU A 29 -21.24 20.62 49.40
CA LEU A 29 -22.67 20.32 49.23
C LEU A 29 -23.46 20.82 50.45
N ILE A 30 -24.69 21.28 50.22
CA ILE A 30 -25.69 21.52 51.27
C ILE A 30 -26.95 20.76 50.90
N SER A 31 -27.57 20.13 51.89
CA SER A 31 -28.80 19.35 51.78
C SER A 31 -29.82 19.86 52.80
N SER A 32 -31.09 19.94 52.41
CA SER A 32 -32.22 20.04 53.33
C SER A 32 -33.44 19.30 52.77
N SER A 33 -34.37 18.93 53.64
CA SER A 33 -35.39 17.90 53.41
C SER A 33 -36.80 18.41 53.74
N SER A 34 -37.82 17.98 52.98
CA SER A 34 -39.12 17.55 53.56
C SER A 34 -40.15 17.01 52.54
N THR A 35 -40.92 16.01 52.99
CA THR A 35 -42.34 15.71 52.73
C THR A 35 -42.96 15.70 51.30
N SER A 36 -43.32 14.47 50.88
CA SER A 36 -44.52 14.05 50.11
C SER A 36 -44.70 14.40 48.60
N PRO A 37 -45.29 13.48 47.80
CA PRO A 37 -45.43 13.60 46.33
C PRO A 37 -46.86 14.06 45.90
N PRO A 38 -47.11 14.50 44.64
CA PRO A 38 -47.37 13.52 43.57
C PRO A 38 -47.01 13.93 42.12
N SER A 39 -47.24 12.96 41.21
CA SER A 39 -47.58 13.14 39.79
C SER A 39 -46.43 13.28 38.76
N LYS A 40 -46.80 12.95 37.51
CA LYS A 40 -45.96 12.61 36.36
C LYS A 40 -45.11 13.79 35.87
N ILE A 41 -43.87 13.51 35.47
CA ILE A 41 -43.11 14.31 34.50
C ILE A 41 -42.72 13.38 33.34
N ASP A 42 -42.96 13.81 32.11
CA ASP A 42 -42.89 12.93 30.93
C ASP A 42 -41.47 12.54 30.50
N SER A 43 -41.36 11.34 29.95
CA SER A 43 -40.12 10.74 29.45
C SER A 43 -39.65 11.29 28.08
N ASN A 44 -39.74 12.61 27.88
CA ASN A 44 -39.57 13.28 26.57
C ASN A 44 -38.45 14.34 26.59
N ASN A 45 -37.25 14.00 27.06
CA ASN A 45 -36.10 14.92 27.08
C ASN A 45 -34.74 14.25 26.85
N ASN A 46 -34.68 13.26 25.94
CA ASN A 46 -33.44 12.60 25.51
C ASN A 46 -32.98 12.97 24.08
N ASP A 47 -33.71 13.83 23.37
CA ASP A 47 -33.29 14.34 22.06
C ASP A 47 -32.30 15.49 22.21
N ILE A 48 -31.00 15.17 22.18
CA ILE A 48 -29.95 16.17 21.94
C ILE A 48 -30.20 16.75 20.53
N ASN A 49 -30.83 17.92 20.45
CA ASN A 49 -31.19 18.51 19.16
C ASN A 49 -29.95 19.01 18.41
N ILE A 50 -29.39 18.14 17.57
CA ILE A 50 -28.17 18.34 16.77
C ILE A 50 -28.22 19.63 15.92
N GLN A 51 -29.40 20.18 15.63
CA GLN A 51 -29.58 21.44 14.90
C GLN A 51 -28.95 22.66 15.60
N ILE A 52 -28.72 22.60 16.91
CA ILE A 52 -28.24 23.74 17.73
C ILE A 52 -26.71 23.66 17.96
N LEU A 53 -26.05 22.56 17.58
CA LEU A 53 -24.63 22.34 17.90
C LEU A 53 -23.68 23.17 17.01
N PRO A 54 -22.71 23.92 17.58
CA PRO A 54 -21.63 24.54 16.84
C PRO A 54 -20.88 23.55 15.94
N ILE A 55 -20.48 24.02 14.76
CA ILE A 55 -19.89 23.18 13.70
C ILE A 55 -18.60 22.44 14.15
N GLU A 56 -17.90 23.01 15.13
CA GLU A 56 -16.68 22.46 15.74
C GLU A 56 -16.98 21.27 16.69
N ILE A 57 -18.13 21.30 17.39
CA ILE A 57 -18.63 20.16 18.18
C ILE A 57 -19.19 19.08 17.25
N LEU A 58 -19.95 19.49 16.23
CA LEU A 58 -20.51 18.60 15.22
C LEU A 58 -19.41 17.86 14.42
N TYR A 59 -18.29 18.53 14.18
CA TYR A 59 -17.07 17.94 13.64
C TYR A 59 -16.46 16.89 14.58
N ASN A 60 -16.30 17.18 15.87
CA ASN A 60 -15.76 16.21 16.84
C ASN A 60 -16.66 14.96 16.97
N ILE A 61 -17.98 15.13 16.89
CA ILE A 61 -18.94 14.01 16.82
C ILE A 61 -18.69 13.18 15.55
N LEU A 62 -18.64 13.82 14.38
CA LEU A 62 -18.36 13.13 13.09
C LEU A 62 -17.01 12.40 13.06
N VAL A 63 -15.99 12.91 13.73
CA VAL A 63 -14.66 12.28 13.83
C VAL A 63 -14.68 11.03 14.72
N ASN A 64 -15.63 10.90 15.65
CA ASN A 64 -15.71 9.74 16.54
C ASN A 64 -16.70 8.65 16.07
N LEU A 65 -17.40 8.87 14.96
CA LEU A 65 -18.45 7.97 14.46
C LEU A 65 -17.99 7.06 13.31
N ASN A 66 -18.59 5.87 13.22
CA ASN A 66 -18.29 4.93 12.15
C ASN A 66 -19.10 5.25 10.86
N LEU A 67 -18.71 4.67 9.72
CA LEU A 67 -19.27 5.03 8.40
C LEU A 67 -20.75 4.64 8.26
N PHE A 68 -21.21 3.64 9.00
CA PHE A 68 -22.64 3.29 9.09
C PHE A 68 -23.41 4.34 9.90
N ASP A 69 -22.89 4.78 11.05
CA ASP A 69 -23.53 5.80 11.89
C ASP A 69 -23.61 7.15 11.17
N ILE A 70 -22.52 7.57 10.53
CA ILE A 70 -22.46 8.78 9.69
C ILE A 70 -23.49 8.68 8.55
N LYS A 71 -23.60 7.53 7.90
CA LYS A 71 -24.63 7.30 6.87
C LYS A 71 -26.04 7.34 7.47
N SER A 72 -26.25 6.83 8.67
CA SER A 72 -27.54 6.86 9.38
C SER A 72 -27.96 8.31 9.68
N LEU A 73 -27.07 9.11 10.29
CA LEU A 73 -27.27 10.53 10.58
C LEU A 73 -27.52 11.38 9.32
N LEU A 74 -26.82 11.08 8.22
CA LEU A 74 -27.04 11.71 6.92
C LEU A 74 -28.38 11.34 6.25
N VAL A 75 -29.08 10.31 6.74
CA VAL A 75 -30.41 9.90 6.27
C VAL A 75 -31.50 10.40 7.23
N SER A 76 -31.27 10.35 8.56
CA SER A 76 -32.26 10.75 9.56
C SER A 76 -32.39 12.27 9.72
N ASN A 77 -31.33 13.05 9.49
CA ASN A 77 -31.34 14.49 9.75
C ASN A 77 -31.01 15.33 8.48
N ARG A 78 -32.02 16.01 7.95
CA ARG A 78 -31.89 16.88 6.76
C ARG A 78 -30.96 18.09 6.97
N TYR A 79 -30.95 18.68 8.17
CA TYR A 79 -30.07 19.80 8.51
C TYR A 79 -28.61 19.35 8.52
N PHE A 80 -28.33 18.23 9.18
CA PHE A 80 -27.03 17.56 9.18
C PHE A 80 -26.57 17.21 7.76
N TYR A 81 -27.47 16.67 6.93
CA TYR A 81 -27.19 16.41 5.51
C TYR A 81 -26.86 17.69 4.73
N SER A 82 -27.54 18.82 4.98
CA SER A 82 -27.21 20.11 4.35
C SER A 82 -25.81 20.57 4.76
N LEU A 83 -25.56 20.66 6.06
CA LEU A 83 -24.32 21.17 6.66
C LEU A 83 -23.10 20.36 6.21
N VAL A 84 -23.18 19.02 6.25
CA VAL A 84 -22.10 18.13 5.77
C VAL A 84 -21.88 18.23 4.25
N ASN A 85 -22.87 18.64 3.46
CA ASN A 85 -22.70 18.83 2.01
C ASN A 85 -22.18 20.21 1.62
N GLN A 86 -22.46 21.23 2.42
CA GLN A 86 -21.89 22.58 2.26
C GLN A 86 -20.41 22.57 2.66
N GLU A 87 -20.05 21.87 3.75
CA GLU A 87 -18.68 21.84 4.24
C GLU A 87 -17.73 20.89 3.49
N LYS A 88 -16.92 21.49 2.62
CA LYS A 88 -15.78 20.82 1.96
C LYS A 88 -14.77 20.28 2.98
N ILE A 89 -14.65 20.91 4.15
CA ILE A 89 -13.71 20.53 5.20
C ILE A 89 -14.12 19.18 5.84
N ILE A 90 -15.41 18.95 6.06
CA ILE A 90 -15.91 17.68 6.63
C ILE A 90 -15.56 16.51 5.71
N TRP A 91 -15.86 16.59 4.41
CA TRP A 91 -15.49 15.51 3.47
C TRP A 91 -13.98 15.33 3.30
N LYS A 92 -13.18 16.41 3.38
CA LYS A 92 -11.71 16.35 3.39
C LYS A 92 -11.21 15.59 4.61
N ASN A 93 -11.72 15.90 5.80
CA ASN A 93 -11.25 15.31 7.05
C ASN A 93 -11.76 13.87 7.23
N LEU A 94 -13.00 13.57 6.84
CA LEU A 94 -13.50 12.19 6.74
C LEU A 94 -12.65 11.37 5.76
N PHE A 95 -12.27 11.92 4.59
CA PHE A 95 -11.33 11.24 3.68
C PHE A 95 -9.99 10.97 4.37
N PHE A 96 -9.38 11.97 4.99
CA PHE A 96 -8.09 11.76 5.67
C PHE A 96 -8.17 10.88 6.91
N GLN A 97 -9.33 10.72 7.54
CA GLN A 97 -9.58 9.79 8.65
C GLN A 97 -9.76 8.35 8.15
N TYR A 98 -10.71 8.12 7.24
CA TYR A 98 -11.02 6.77 6.74
C TYR A 98 -9.89 6.15 5.91
N PHE A 99 -8.90 6.95 5.50
CA PHE A 99 -7.68 6.49 4.85
C PHE A 99 -6.39 6.81 5.65
N LYS A 100 -6.49 7.26 6.92
CA LYS A 100 -5.37 7.72 7.77
C LYS A 100 -4.35 6.63 8.09
N SER A 101 -4.83 5.41 8.27
CA SER A 101 -4.09 4.17 8.58
C SER A 101 -3.07 3.76 7.50
N SER A 102 -3.00 4.49 6.40
CA SER A 102 -2.41 3.97 5.16
C SER A 102 -1.53 5.00 4.46
N GLN A 103 -0.46 4.52 3.83
CA GLN A 103 0.52 5.34 3.09
C GLN A 103 -0.11 6.24 2.00
N ARG A 104 -1.37 5.92 1.61
CA ARG A 104 -2.24 6.61 0.64
C ARG A 104 -2.38 8.13 0.86
N VAL A 105 -2.13 8.64 2.07
CA VAL A 105 -2.13 10.09 2.38
C VAL A 105 -0.83 10.78 1.94
N LYS A 106 0.33 10.13 2.09
CA LYS A 106 1.65 10.72 1.79
C LYS A 106 1.82 10.95 0.29
N ASP A 107 1.38 9.99 -0.52
CA ASP A 107 1.34 10.10 -1.99
C ASP A 107 0.47 11.28 -2.45
N PHE A 108 -0.59 11.63 -1.71
CA PHE A 108 -1.52 12.70 -2.07
C PHE A 108 -0.99 14.10 -1.72
N ASN A 109 -0.35 14.27 -0.56
CA ASN A 109 0.28 15.55 -0.20
C ASN A 109 1.41 15.91 -1.17
N MET A 110 2.15 14.91 -1.67
CA MET A 110 3.20 15.11 -2.68
C MET A 110 2.63 15.63 -4.02
N TYR A 111 1.38 15.26 -4.39
CA TYR A 111 0.74 15.76 -5.61
C TYR A 111 0.19 17.18 -5.47
N ASN A 112 -0.18 17.60 -4.25
CA ASN A 112 -0.78 18.91 -4.00
C ASN A 112 0.25 20.01 -3.70
N ASN A 113 1.39 19.70 -3.07
CA ASN A 113 2.40 20.71 -2.74
C ASN A 113 3.07 21.32 -3.99
N ASN A 114 3.30 20.51 -5.04
CA ASN A 114 3.91 20.97 -6.30
C ASN A 114 3.07 22.00 -7.07
N ASN A 115 1.79 22.18 -6.73
CA ASN A 115 0.94 23.23 -7.31
C ASN A 115 0.99 24.56 -6.53
N ASN A 116 1.69 24.61 -5.39
CA ASN A 116 1.84 25.81 -4.56
C ASN A 116 3.31 26.29 -4.45
N SER A 117 4.29 25.50 -4.89
CA SER A 117 5.72 25.81 -4.77
C SER A 117 6.27 26.59 -5.97
N SER A 118 5.68 27.75 -6.27
CA SER A 118 6.19 28.68 -7.28
C SER A 118 6.08 30.14 -6.81
N ASN A 119 6.68 30.44 -5.66
CA ASN A 119 7.31 31.73 -5.36
C ASN A 119 8.12 31.69 -4.04
N ASN A 120 9.23 32.42 -4.05
CA ASN A 120 10.14 32.81 -2.95
C ASN A 120 11.44 31.99 -2.78
N ASN A 121 12.52 32.53 -3.34
CA ASN A 121 13.90 32.24 -2.95
C ASN A 121 14.29 33.08 -1.72
N VAL A 122 14.50 32.44 -0.57
CA VAL A 122 15.49 32.87 0.44
C VAL A 122 16.11 31.58 1.01
N GLY A 123 17.43 31.54 1.17
CA GLY A 123 18.14 30.37 1.68
C GLY A 123 18.46 30.43 3.17
N GLY A 124 18.94 29.31 3.73
CA GLY A 124 19.65 29.30 5.01
C GLY A 124 19.18 28.26 6.04
N GLY A 125 19.89 27.13 6.11
CA GLY A 125 20.28 26.44 7.36
C GLY A 125 19.23 25.76 8.25
N GLY A 126 19.67 24.70 8.94
CA GLY A 126 19.02 24.14 10.13
C GLY A 126 17.91 23.12 9.86
N GLY A 127 18.00 21.96 10.52
CA GLY A 127 16.98 20.91 10.45
C GLY A 127 16.37 20.60 11.82
N SER A 128 15.04 20.62 11.90
CA SER A 128 14.26 20.07 13.00
C SER A 128 12.85 19.69 12.52
N SER A 129 12.13 18.88 13.30
CA SER A 129 10.84 18.30 12.92
C SER A 129 9.72 19.34 12.72
N PRO A 130 8.81 19.17 11.74
CA PRO A 130 7.59 19.96 11.66
C PRO A 130 6.55 19.42 12.65
N ASP A 131 6.45 20.08 13.81
CA ASP A 131 5.41 19.80 14.81
C ASP A 131 3.99 20.20 14.35
N CYS A 132 2.99 19.59 14.99
CA CYS A 132 1.58 19.90 14.78
C CYS A 132 1.20 21.24 15.43
N LEU A 133 1.03 22.31 14.65
CA LEU A 133 0.54 23.59 15.16
C LEU A 133 -0.94 23.85 14.84
N PHE A 134 -1.66 24.29 15.89
CA PHE A 134 -3.02 24.79 15.82
C PHE A 134 -3.06 26.13 15.07
N TYR A 135 -4.12 26.37 14.30
CA TYR A 135 -4.39 27.70 13.74
C TYR A 135 -5.45 28.43 14.60
N ASN A 136 -5.01 29.39 15.41
CA ASN A 136 -5.90 30.24 16.19
C ASN A 136 -6.62 31.26 15.28
N LYS A 137 -7.93 31.42 15.47
CA LYS A 137 -8.71 32.51 14.85
C LYS A 137 -8.40 33.84 15.55
N LYS A 138 -7.92 34.84 14.82
CA LYS A 138 -8.14 36.28 15.12
C LYS A 138 -7.87 37.13 13.86
N ASN A 139 -8.41 38.36 13.88
CA ASN A 139 -8.25 39.44 12.89
C ASN A 139 -8.98 39.28 11.53
N ILE A 140 -10.27 39.62 11.56
CA ILE A 140 -10.91 40.55 10.61
C ILE A 140 -10.65 41.95 11.21
N ILE A 141 -10.46 43.10 10.53
CA ILE A 141 -10.85 43.62 9.21
C ILE A 141 -9.76 44.58 8.68
N SER A 142 -9.47 44.58 7.38
CA SER A 142 -9.25 45.81 6.59
C SER A 142 -9.36 45.50 5.09
N SER A 143 -9.77 46.49 4.29
CA SER A 143 -10.15 46.32 2.88
C SER A 143 -9.21 47.06 1.93
N GLN A 144 -8.73 46.38 0.88
CA GLN A 144 -8.42 47.02 -0.41
C GLN A 144 -8.81 46.10 -1.57
N ASN A 145 -9.19 46.70 -2.69
CA ASN A 145 -9.70 45.99 -3.87
C ASN A 145 -8.56 45.42 -4.71
N VAL A 146 -8.52 44.09 -4.85
CA VAL A 146 -7.78 43.42 -5.93
C VAL A 146 -8.69 42.36 -6.54
N SER A 147 -8.94 42.45 -7.85
CA SER A 147 -9.76 41.49 -8.59
C SER A 147 -9.17 40.08 -8.49
N PRO A 148 -9.94 39.04 -8.11
CA PRO A 148 -9.42 37.69 -8.01
C PRO A 148 -9.03 37.18 -9.41
N PRO A 149 -7.82 36.61 -9.61
CA PRO A 149 -7.43 36.04 -10.89
C PRO A 149 -8.34 34.85 -11.24
N VAL A 150 -8.74 34.74 -12.51
CA VAL A 150 -9.66 33.70 -13.01
C VAL A 150 -8.97 32.33 -13.03
N ASN A 151 -8.95 31.70 -11.87
CA ASN A 151 -8.23 30.46 -11.63
C ASN A 151 -9.15 29.26 -11.96
N ASN A 152 -9.10 28.79 -13.22
CA ASN A 152 -9.99 27.76 -13.80
C ASN A 152 -9.90 26.34 -13.18
N ASN A 153 -9.34 26.21 -11.97
CA ASN A 153 -9.27 24.98 -11.20
C ASN A 153 -10.65 24.60 -10.63
N LYS A 154 -11.41 23.76 -11.36
CA LYS A 154 -12.69 23.16 -10.92
C LYS A 154 -12.58 22.66 -9.46
N PRO A 155 -13.39 23.17 -8.51
CA PRO A 155 -13.15 22.99 -7.08
C PRO A 155 -13.21 21.51 -6.65
N LEU A 156 -12.22 21.11 -5.86
CA LEU A 156 -11.93 19.71 -5.55
C LEU A 156 -13.06 19.04 -4.74
N ASN A 157 -13.94 18.29 -5.42
CA ASN A 157 -15.10 17.66 -4.79
C ASN A 157 -14.69 16.44 -3.92
N TRP A 158 -14.45 16.70 -2.64
CA TRP A 158 -14.06 15.67 -1.66
C TRP A 158 -15.12 14.59 -1.46
N LYS A 159 -16.42 14.91 -1.57
CA LYS A 159 -17.52 13.93 -1.51
C LYS A 159 -17.44 12.91 -2.66
N MET A 160 -17.17 13.37 -3.88
CA MET A 160 -16.93 12.49 -5.04
C MET A 160 -15.66 11.64 -4.87
N LYS A 161 -14.57 12.23 -4.36
CA LYS A 161 -13.33 11.47 -4.06
C LYS A 161 -13.59 10.39 -3.01
N PHE A 162 -14.21 10.73 -1.89
CA PHE A 162 -14.57 9.80 -0.82
C PHE A 162 -15.42 8.65 -1.35
N LYS A 163 -16.51 8.95 -2.06
CA LYS A 163 -17.38 7.92 -2.67
C LYS A 163 -16.60 7.00 -3.59
N LYS A 164 -15.74 7.53 -4.46
CA LYS A 164 -14.93 6.73 -5.39
C LYS A 164 -13.97 5.80 -4.65
N TYR A 165 -13.22 6.29 -3.67
CA TYR A 165 -12.30 5.46 -2.88
C TYR A 165 -13.03 4.44 -1.98
N HIS A 166 -14.21 4.79 -1.47
CA HIS A 166 -15.07 3.86 -0.73
C HIS A 166 -15.63 2.74 -1.63
N ASP A 167 -16.16 3.07 -2.82
CA ASP A 167 -16.64 2.08 -3.79
C ASP A 167 -15.49 1.14 -4.23
N ILE A 168 -14.27 1.66 -4.47
CA ILE A 168 -13.07 0.84 -4.76
C ILE A 168 -12.73 -0.07 -3.56
N ASN A 169 -12.66 0.46 -2.33
CA ASN A 169 -12.36 -0.35 -1.14
C ASN A 169 -13.42 -1.44 -0.91
N ARG A 170 -14.70 -1.14 -1.16
CA ARG A 170 -15.78 -2.14 -1.15
C ARG A 170 -15.55 -3.22 -2.19
N ASN A 171 -15.22 -2.85 -3.43
CA ASN A 171 -14.93 -3.80 -4.51
C ASN A 171 -13.79 -4.77 -4.15
N TRP A 172 -12.71 -4.27 -3.52
CA TRP A 172 -11.63 -5.10 -2.96
C TRP A 172 -12.07 -6.04 -1.83
N CYS A 173 -13.13 -5.72 -1.09
CA CYS A 173 -13.66 -6.57 -0.02
C CYS A 173 -14.72 -7.58 -0.51
N THR A 174 -15.46 -7.25 -1.57
CA THR A 174 -16.52 -8.11 -2.12
C THR A 174 -16.09 -8.93 -3.34
N GLY A 175 -14.86 -8.76 -3.83
CA GLY A 175 -14.36 -9.47 -5.02
C GLY A 175 -14.98 -8.99 -6.33
N ASN A 176 -15.44 -7.73 -6.38
CA ASN A 176 -16.00 -7.14 -7.59
C ASN A 176 -14.87 -6.49 -8.41
N TYR A 177 -14.43 -7.14 -9.48
CA TYR A 177 -13.38 -6.65 -10.37
C TYR A 177 -13.67 -6.95 -11.84
N GLU A 178 -13.21 -6.06 -12.72
CA GLU A 178 -13.03 -6.39 -14.14
C GLU A 178 -11.66 -7.08 -14.31
N SER A 179 -11.57 -8.12 -15.13
CA SER A 179 -10.27 -8.68 -15.55
C SER A 179 -10.04 -8.44 -17.05
N LYS A 180 -8.79 -8.17 -17.43
CA LYS A 180 -8.34 -8.09 -18.83
C LYS A 180 -7.02 -8.85 -18.96
N SER A 181 -6.92 -9.67 -19.99
CA SER A 181 -5.70 -10.37 -20.39
C SER A 181 -5.11 -9.70 -21.62
N ILE A 182 -3.79 -9.61 -21.70
CA ILE A 182 -3.04 -9.26 -22.92
C ILE A 182 -1.87 -10.23 -23.09
N GLU A 183 -1.42 -10.43 -24.32
CA GLU A 183 -0.14 -11.09 -24.61
C GLU A 183 1.01 -10.23 -24.06
N GLY A 184 1.92 -10.84 -23.30
CA GLY A 184 3.07 -10.15 -22.71
C GLY A 184 4.32 -10.27 -23.57
N HIS A 185 4.95 -11.44 -23.53
CA HIS A 185 6.16 -11.78 -24.27
C HIS A 185 5.92 -12.96 -25.22
N SER A 186 6.92 -13.38 -26.02
CA SER A 186 6.83 -14.62 -26.81
C SER A 186 6.95 -15.90 -25.94
N GLY A 187 6.85 -15.73 -24.63
CA GLY A 187 6.75 -16.76 -23.62
C GLY A 187 6.52 -16.14 -22.24
N GLY A 188 6.78 -16.91 -21.18
CA GLY A 188 6.49 -16.55 -19.79
C GLY A 188 7.00 -15.17 -19.35
N VAL A 189 6.13 -14.41 -18.67
CA VAL A 189 6.42 -13.06 -18.17
C VAL A 189 7.01 -13.15 -16.76
N PHE A 190 8.31 -13.47 -16.69
CA PHE A 190 9.04 -13.72 -15.44
C PHE A 190 8.97 -12.57 -14.44
N THR A 191 8.98 -11.32 -14.93
CA THR A 191 9.09 -10.14 -14.07
C THR A 191 8.32 -8.94 -14.61
N LEU A 192 7.77 -8.12 -13.71
CA LEU A 192 7.07 -6.89 -14.03
C LEU A 192 7.28 -5.83 -12.95
N SER A 193 7.36 -4.57 -13.36
CA SER A 193 7.39 -3.43 -12.44
C SER A 193 6.78 -2.19 -13.09
N PHE A 194 6.04 -1.41 -12.32
CA PHE A 194 5.37 -0.20 -12.77
C PHE A 194 5.53 0.99 -11.82
N LYS A 195 5.51 2.16 -12.44
CA LYS A 195 5.45 3.47 -11.79
C LYS A 195 4.58 4.39 -12.63
N ASP A 196 3.72 5.16 -11.97
CA ASP A 196 2.81 6.10 -12.62
C ASP A 196 1.97 5.43 -13.74
N ASN A 197 2.13 5.89 -14.98
CA ASN A 197 1.49 5.33 -16.18
C ASN A 197 2.42 4.42 -17.01
N LEU A 198 3.64 4.14 -16.56
CA LEU A 198 4.58 3.24 -17.24
C LEU A 198 4.66 1.88 -16.54
N MET A 199 4.91 0.84 -17.33
CA MET A 199 5.22 -0.50 -16.85
C MET A 199 6.33 -1.11 -17.72
N LEU A 200 7.25 -1.84 -17.07
CA LEU A 200 8.25 -2.72 -17.68
C LEU A 200 7.87 -4.18 -17.41
N THR A 201 8.19 -5.06 -18.35
CA THR A 201 8.14 -6.52 -18.16
C THR A 201 9.35 -7.20 -18.78
N GLY A 202 9.79 -8.32 -18.20
CA GLY A 202 10.90 -9.15 -18.68
C GLY A 202 10.52 -10.63 -18.85
N SER A 203 11.24 -11.33 -19.72
CA SER A 203 10.98 -12.72 -20.12
C SER A 203 12.26 -13.42 -20.61
N PHE A 204 12.15 -14.69 -21.00
CA PHE A 204 13.21 -15.42 -21.71
C PHE A 204 13.50 -14.87 -23.11
N ASP A 205 12.60 -14.07 -23.70
CA ASP A 205 12.78 -13.46 -25.03
C ASP A 205 13.89 -12.38 -25.07
N LYS A 206 14.61 -12.18 -23.95
CA LYS A 206 15.77 -11.29 -23.78
C LYS A 206 15.44 -9.79 -23.88
N LEU A 207 14.15 -9.45 -24.01
CA LEU A 207 13.65 -8.09 -24.11
C LEU A 207 13.12 -7.62 -22.76
N VAL A 208 13.27 -6.32 -22.49
CA VAL A 208 12.41 -5.62 -21.53
C VAL A 208 11.36 -4.85 -22.32
N ARG A 209 10.08 -5.22 -22.23
CA ARG A 209 9.00 -4.54 -22.97
C ARG A 209 8.46 -3.37 -22.15
N ILE A 210 8.21 -2.25 -22.81
CA ILE A 210 7.69 -1.01 -22.22
C ILE A 210 6.22 -0.87 -22.60
N TRP A 211 5.36 -0.55 -21.62
CA TRP A 211 3.92 -0.48 -21.80
C TRP A 211 3.34 0.82 -21.23
N ASP A 212 2.34 1.36 -21.92
CA ASP A 212 1.35 2.23 -21.30
C ASP A 212 0.47 1.39 -20.37
N ARG A 213 0.51 1.74 -19.08
CA ARG A 213 -0.25 1.11 -18.00
C ARG A 213 -1.71 1.59 -17.90
N LYS A 214 -2.09 2.72 -18.52
CA LYS A 214 -3.49 3.15 -18.60
C LYS A 214 -4.24 2.27 -19.60
N ASN A 215 -3.84 2.28 -20.87
CA ASN A 215 -4.56 1.58 -21.94
C ASN A 215 -4.15 0.09 -22.08
N MET A 216 -3.03 -0.32 -21.45
CA MET A 216 -2.42 -1.65 -21.52
C MET A 216 -1.96 -2.00 -22.95
N VAL A 217 -1.12 -1.12 -23.51
CA VAL A 217 -0.58 -1.20 -24.88
C VAL A 217 0.95 -1.14 -24.82
N ARG A 218 1.65 -1.94 -25.62
CA ARG A 218 3.13 -1.91 -25.72
C ARG A 218 3.58 -0.68 -26.53
N ILE A 219 4.45 0.14 -25.95
CA ILE A 219 4.95 1.39 -26.55
C ILE A 219 6.43 1.35 -26.96
N GLY A 220 7.15 0.26 -26.65
CA GLY A 220 8.55 0.09 -27.01
C GLY A 220 9.21 -1.12 -26.35
N SER A 221 10.53 -1.24 -26.52
CA SER A 221 11.33 -2.27 -25.86
C SER A 221 12.79 -1.84 -25.66
N ILE A 222 13.36 -2.20 -24.50
CA ILE A 222 14.79 -2.03 -24.22
C ILE A 222 15.51 -3.32 -24.66
N MET A 223 16.61 -3.17 -25.39
CA MET A 223 17.46 -4.26 -25.90
C MET A 223 18.89 -4.09 -25.38
N GLY A 224 19.57 -5.20 -25.05
CA GLY A 224 20.98 -5.17 -24.62
C GLY A 224 21.44 -6.42 -23.89
N HIS A 225 20.52 -7.18 -23.29
CA HIS A 225 20.84 -8.47 -22.67
C HIS A 225 20.99 -9.60 -23.69
N ALA A 226 21.90 -10.53 -23.42
CA ALA A 226 22.16 -11.74 -24.20
C ALA A 226 21.44 -12.98 -23.62
N GLY A 227 20.90 -12.90 -22.41
CA GLY A 227 20.19 -13.97 -21.70
C GLY A 227 18.79 -13.56 -21.25
N TRP A 228 18.10 -14.45 -20.53
CA TRP A 228 16.74 -14.20 -20.02
C TRP A 228 16.72 -13.07 -18.98
N ILE A 229 15.60 -12.35 -18.87
CA ILE A 229 15.42 -11.26 -17.90
C ILE A 229 14.72 -11.78 -16.64
N TRP A 230 15.35 -11.66 -15.47
CA TRP A 230 14.85 -12.23 -14.21
C TRP A 230 14.21 -11.21 -13.26
N SER A 231 14.79 -10.01 -13.15
CA SER A 231 14.15 -8.88 -12.46
C SER A 231 14.13 -7.66 -13.36
N VAL A 232 12.99 -6.94 -13.38
CA VAL A 232 12.90 -5.56 -13.84
C VAL A 232 12.33 -4.71 -12.71
N LEU A 233 12.82 -3.49 -12.57
CA LEU A 233 12.33 -2.55 -11.58
C LEU A 233 12.21 -1.14 -12.18
N LEU A 234 11.12 -0.45 -11.87
CA LEU A 234 10.83 0.91 -12.35
C LEU A 234 10.47 1.81 -11.17
N GLU A 235 11.33 2.77 -10.84
CA GLU A 235 11.15 3.69 -9.70
C GLU A 235 11.47 5.13 -10.09
N ARG A 236 10.87 6.11 -9.38
CA ARG A 236 11.06 7.54 -9.66
C ARG A 236 11.71 8.24 -8.46
N SER A 237 12.83 8.91 -8.70
CA SER A 237 13.49 9.74 -7.70
C SER A 237 12.58 10.90 -7.27
N LYS A 238 12.57 11.19 -5.97
CA LYS A 238 11.75 12.26 -5.40
C LYS A 238 12.38 13.65 -5.52
N SER A 239 13.70 13.72 -5.71
CA SER A 239 14.46 14.97 -5.81
C SER A 239 14.65 15.41 -7.26
N THR A 240 15.08 14.51 -8.14
CA THR A 240 15.36 14.83 -9.55
C THR A 240 14.16 14.59 -10.48
N HIS A 241 13.06 14.02 -9.97
CA HIS A 241 11.94 13.47 -10.73
C HIS A 241 12.30 12.43 -11.81
N ALA A 242 13.57 12.00 -11.89
CA ALA A 242 14.04 11.02 -12.85
C ALA A 242 13.36 9.66 -12.62
N LEU A 243 12.88 9.06 -13.71
CA LEU A 243 12.31 7.71 -13.74
C LEU A 243 13.36 6.76 -14.31
N ILE A 244 13.84 5.83 -13.49
CA ILE A 244 14.89 4.88 -13.85
C ILE A 244 14.29 3.48 -13.93
N GLY A 245 14.53 2.82 -15.07
CA GLY A 245 14.27 1.41 -15.27
C GLY A 245 15.57 0.61 -15.13
N MET A 246 15.54 -0.47 -14.35
CA MET A 246 16.66 -1.39 -14.16
C MET A 246 16.25 -2.80 -14.57
N SER A 247 17.20 -3.60 -15.06
CA SER A 247 16.97 -5.01 -15.39
C SER A 247 18.19 -5.90 -15.11
N SER A 248 17.94 -7.09 -14.58
CA SER A 248 18.93 -8.15 -14.35
C SER A 248 18.72 -9.34 -15.30
N SER A 249 19.79 -10.06 -15.61
CA SER A 249 19.73 -11.16 -16.56
C SER A 249 20.60 -12.36 -16.21
N GLN A 250 20.25 -13.49 -16.83
CA GLN A 250 21.06 -14.69 -16.96
C GLN A 250 22.46 -14.45 -17.56
N ASP A 251 22.65 -13.36 -18.32
CA ASP A 251 23.96 -13.01 -18.91
C ASP A 251 24.98 -12.41 -17.92
N SER A 252 24.71 -12.50 -16.61
CA SER A 252 25.53 -11.94 -15.52
C SER A 252 25.62 -10.40 -15.47
N THR A 253 24.82 -9.69 -16.27
CA THR A 253 24.85 -8.23 -16.34
C THR A 253 23.58 -7.56 -15.81
N ILE A 254 23.74 -6.31 -15.39
CA ILE A 254 22.67 -5.41 -14.95
C ILE A 254 22.64 -4.21 -15.89
N ASN A 255 21.47 -3.87 -16.42
CA ASN A 255 21.27 -2.73 -17.31
C ASN A 255 20.39 -1.67 -16.65
N ILE A 256 20.72 -0.39 -16.89
CA ILE A 256 20.06 0.77 -16.31
C ILE A 256 19.67 1.73 -17.43
N THR A 257 18.43 2.22 -17.43
CA THR A 257 17.85 3.03 -18.51
C THR A 257 17.03 4.19 -17.95
N ASN A 258 17.28 5.41 -18.43
CA ASN A 258 16.47 6.57 -18.08
C ASN A 258 15.19 6.63 -18.94
N LEU A 259 14.03 6.62 -18.30
CA LEU A 259 12.70 6.57 -18.95
C LEU A 259 11.88 7.84 -18.71
N THR A 260 12.49 8.88 -18.12
CA THR A 260 11.83 10.13 -17.71
C THR A 260 11.11 10.84 -18.86
N GLN A 261 11.76 10.95 -20.02
CA GLN A 261 11.20 11.63 -21.20
C GLN A 261 10.01 10.88 -21.83
N ILE A 262 10.02 9.54 -21.73
CA ILE A 262 8.89 8.72 -22.21
C ILE A 262 7.72 8.87 -21.24
N SER A 263 8.02 8.89 -19.94
CA SER A 263 7.01 9.11 -18.91
C SER A 263 6.30 10.45 -19.01
N SER A 264 7.02 11.54 -19.31
CA SER A 264 6.42 12.87 -19.41
C SER A 264 5.58 13.02 -20.68
N LYS A 265 6.06 12.51 -21.83
CA LYS A 265 5.27 12.44 -23.08
C LYS A 265 3.96 11.67 -22.88
N LEU A 266 4.02 10.49 -22.27
CA LEU A 266 2.84 9.67 -21.98
C LEU A 266 1.89 10.32 -20.95
N HIS A 267 2.43 11.01 -19.94
CA HIS A 267 1.62 11.76 -18.97
C HIS A 267 0.84 12.89 -19.66
N ASN A 268 1.49 13.67 -20.51
CA ASN A 268 0.86 14.78 -21.22
C ASN A 268 -0.24 14.27 -22.16
N GLN A 269 0.01 13.20 -22.93
CA GLN A 269 -0.99 12.57 -23.79
C GLN A 269 -2.26 12.20 -23.00
N HIS A 270 -2.12 11.50 -21.86
CA HIS A 270 -3.26 11.15 -21.03
C HIS A 270 -3.93 12.34 -20.34
N HIS A 271 -3.22 13.45 -20.14
CA HIS A 271 -3.81 14.68 -19.63
C HIS A 271 -4.72 15.33 -20.70
N HIS A 272 -4.26 15.43 -21.96
CA HIS A 272 -5.08 15.90 -23.08
C HIS A 272 -6.32 15.03 -23.29
N GLU A 273 -6.17 13.70 -23.38
CA GLU A 273 -7.30 12.75 -23.43
C GLU A 273 -8.33 13.01 -22.32
N SER A 274 -7.88 13.32 -21.09
CA SER A 274 -8.76 13.56 -19.95
C SER A 274 -9.43 14.94 -19.93
N LEU A 275 -8.86 15.92 -20.63
CA LEU A 275 -9.49 17.21 -20.86
C LEU A 275 -10.57 17.09 -21.95
N GLU A 276 -10.26 16.38 -23.04
CA GLU A 276 -11.18 16.09 -24.16
C GLU A 276 -12.39 15.25 -23.69
N GLU A 277 -12.18 14.18 -22.90
CA GLU A 277 -13.24 13.43 -22.19
C GLU A 277 -14.14 14.34 -21.30
N SER A 278 -13.67 15.54 -20.95
CA SER A 278 -14.39 16.50 -20.08
C SER A 278 -14.92 17.74 -20.81
N ALA A 279 -14.68 17.86 -22.12
CA ALA A 279 -14.96 19.04 -22.93
C ALA A 279 -16.14 18.84 -23.89
N ASN A 280 -16.22 17.73 -24.62
CA ASN A 280 -17.21 17.52 -25.68
C ASN A 280 -18.23 16.41 -25.38
N ASN A 281 -19.51 16.81 -25.32
CA ASN A 281 -20.52 16.08 -26.07
C ASN A 281 -20.36 16.50 -27.54
N ASN A 282 -20.25 15.55 -28.46
CA ASN A 282 -20.09 15.74 -29.92
C ASN A 282 -18.88 16.59 -30.36
N ILE A 283 -17.83 15.91 -30.88
CA ILE A 283 -17.09 16.24 -32.11
C ILE A 283 -16.14 15.06 -32.43
N ASP A 284 -15.79 14.89 -33.69
CA ASP A 284 -15.09 13.77 -34.35
C ASP A 284 -14.29 12.76 -33.50
N SER A 285 -14.62 11.47 -33.70
CA SER A 285 -13.89 10.29 -33.19
C SER A 285 -12.68 9.90 -34.06
N SER A 286 -11.98 10.88 -34.63
CA SER A 286 -11.03 10.67 -35.74
C SER A 286 -9.56 10.52 -35.33
N ILE A 287 -9.18 10.78 -34.08
CA ILE A 287 -7.82 10.53 -33.55
C ILE A 287 -7.60 9.02 -33.35
N LYS A 288 -7.41 8.31 -34.46
CA LYS A 288 -6.97 6.90 -34.45
C LYS A 288 -5.58 6.80 -33.83
N ILE A 289 -5.48 6.07 -32.73
CA ILE A 289 -4.20 5.78 -32.04
C ILE A 289 -3.29 5.01 -32.99
N THR A 290 -2.37 5.71 -33.66
CA THR A 290 -1.43 5.14 -34.62
C THR A 290 -0.27 4.45 -33.90
N ASN A 291 -0.53 3.23 -33.41
CA ASN A 291 0.43 2.33 -32.77
C ASN A 291 1.59 1.92 -33.70
N LYS A 292 2.53 2.85 -33.96
CA LYS A 292 3.67 2.64 -34.86
C LYS A 292 5.05 3.05 -34.33
N CYS A 293 5.14 3.60 -33.12
CA CYS A 293 6.42 3.70 -32.40
C CYS A 293 6.83 2.32 -31.84
N LYS A 294 7.42 1.47 -32.68
CA LYS A 294 8.25 0.35 -32.22
C LYS A 294 9.65 0.88 -31.87
N SER A 295 9.74 1.77 -30.87
CA SER A 295 11.02 2.32 -30.43
C SER A 295 11.82 1.27 -29.66
N THR A 296 12.93 0.85 -30.24
CA THR A 296 14.01 0.13 -29.55
C THR A 296 14.88 1.14 -28.79
N ILE A 297 15.25 0.79 -27.56
CA ILE A 297 16.08 1.62 -26.69
C ILE A 297 17.28 0.79 -26.21
N SER A 298 18.48 1.36 -26.24
CA SER A 298 19.66 0.77 -25.59
C SER A 298 19.73 1.21 -24.12
N PRO A 299 20.28 0.38 -23.21
CA PRO A 299 20.57 0.82 -21.85
C PRO A 299 21.56 1.99 -21.83
N MET A 300 21.42 2.85 -20.83
CA MET A 300 22.28 3.99 -20.57
C MET A 300 23.59 3.56 -19.89
N ILE A 301 23.50 2.56 -18.99
CA ILE A 301 24.64 1.97 -18.30
C ILE A 301 24.46 0.45 -18.28
N ARG A 302 25.54 -0.29 -18.53
CA ARG A 302 25.66 -1.73 -18.32
C ARG A 302 26.71 -1.99 -17.25
N LEU A 303 26.40 -2.89 -16.33
CA LEU A 303 27.23 -3.27 -15.18
C LEU A 303 27.47 -4.79 -15.19
N ASN A 304 28.71 -5.18 -14.92
CA ASN A 304 29.18 -6.56 -14.86
C ASN A 304 29.89 -6.78 -13.52
N GLY A 305 29.82 -7.97 -12.92
CA GLY A 305 30.55 -8.26 -11.67
C GLY A 305 29.98 -9.37 -10.79
N HIS A 306 28.76 -9.83 -11.04
CA HIS A 306 28.30 -11.15 -10.60
C HIS A 306 28.89 -12.24 -11.49
N VAL A 307 29.04 -13.45 -10.95
CA VAL A 307 29.38 -14.65 -11.74
C VAL A 307 28.12 -15.49 -11.94
N GLY A 308 27.63 -15.55 -13.17
CA GLY A 308 26.37 -16.19 -13.51
C GLY A 308 25.15 -15.29 -13.28
N THR A 309 23.95 -15.88 -13.42
CA THR A 309 22.65 -15.19 -13.39
C THR A 309 22.50 -14.21 -12.25
N VAL A 310 22.09 -12.98 -12.57
CA VAL A 310 21.59 -12.01 -11.58
C VAL A 310 20.06 -12.13 -11.50
N TRP A 311 19.57 -12.63 -10.37
CA TRP A 311 18.15 -12.95 -10.17
C TRP A 311 17.32 -11.76 -9.71
N THR A 312 17.91 -10.88 -8.90
CA THR A 312 17.17 -9.84 -8.18
C THR A 312 17.96 -8.54 -8.06
N ILE A 313 17.23 -7.41 -8.03
CA ILE A 313 17.73 -6.04 -7.84
C ILE A 313 16.74 -5.33 -6.90
N GLU A 314 17.25 -4.55 -5.95
CA GLU A 314 16.48 -3.70 -5.03
C GLU A 314 17.24 -2.37 -4.81
N PRO A 315 16.75 -1.21 -5.32
CA PRO A 315 17.46 0.07 -5.24
C PRO A 315 17.20 0.85 -3.96
N GLU A 316 18.16 1.68 -3.58
CA GLU A 316 17.97 2.69 -2.54
C GLU A 316 17.10 3.86 -3.02
N LYS A 317 16.59 4.65 -2.07
CA LYS A 317 15.64 5.76 -2.34
C LYS A 317 16.25 6.93 -3.13
N ASP A 318 17.57 6.96 -3.30
CA ASP A 318 18.30 7.96 -4.09
C ASP A 318 18.27 7.66 -5.59
N LEU A 319 18.09 6.38 -5.97
CA LEU A 319 18.31 5.80 -7.29
C LEU A 319 19.73 6.02 -7.86
N GLN A 320 20.72 6.14 -6.98
CA GLN A 320 22.16 6.09 -7.32
C GLN A 320 22.84 4.85 -6.73
N HIS A 321 22.22 4.20 -5.74
CA HIS A 321 22.73 2.96 -5.14
C HIS A 321 21.68 1.85 -5.18
N PHE A 322 22.13 0.60 -5.25
CA PHE A 322 21.26 -0.57 -5.23
C PHE A 322 21.96 -1.84 -4.76
N PHE A 323 21.16 -2.83 -4.36
CA PHE A 323 21.61 -4.18 -4.06
C PHE A 323 21.19 -5.16 -5.16
N SER A 324 21.98 -6.19 -5.41
CA SER A 324 21.60 -7.31 -6.28
C SER A 324 22.01 -8.66 -5.71
N GLY A 325 21.27 -9.71 -6.10
CA GLY A 325 21.51 -11.10 -5.72
C GLY A 325 21.69 -12.00 -6.94
N GLY A 326 22.63 -12.94 -6.87
CA GLY A 326 23.03 -13.77 -8.01
C GLY A 326 23.26 -15.24 -7.70
N SER A 327 23.56 -16.00 -8.76
CA SER A 327 23.93 -17.43 -8.71
C SER A 327 25.31 -17.69 -8.09
N ASP A 328 26.15 -16.68 -7.96
CA ASP A 328 27.40 -16.72 -7.17
C ASP A 328 27.17 -16.77 -5.64
N CYS A 329 25.91 -16.84 -5.21
CA CYS A 329 25.44 -16.80 -3.83
C CYS A 329 25.73 -15.46 -3.12
N LEU A 330 26.18 -14.44 -3.86
CA LEU A 330 26.56 -13.15 -3.29
C LEU A 330 25.41 -12.16 -3.28
N ILE A 331 25.46 -11.26 -2.29
CA ILE A 331 24.74 -10.00 -2.28
C ILE A 331 25.76 -8.91 -2.58
N LYS A 332 25.54 -8.12 -3.63
CA LYS A 332 26.40 -6.99 -4.00
C LYS A 332 25.68 -5.67 -3.80
N TYR A 333 26.40 -4.67 -3.30
CA TYR A 333 26.02 -3.26 -3.36
C TYR A 333 26.73 -2.61 -4.54
N TRP A 334 26.05 -1.67 -5.19
CA TRP A 334 26.54 -0.97 -6.37
C TRP A 334 26.37 0.54 -6.24
N SER A 335 27.29 1.29 -6.85
CA SER A 335 27.10 2.71 -7.15
C SER A 335 26.96 2.90 -8.65
N ILE A 336 25.92 3.62 -9.08
CA ILE A 336 25.61 3.84 -10.50
C ILE A 336 26.60 4.82 -11.13
N ASP A 337 27.06 5.83 -10.37
CA ASP A 337 27.98 6.86 -10.84
C ASP A 337 29.41 6.31 -11.02
N SER A 338 29.96 5.57 -10.04
CA SER A 338 31.29 4.95 -10.17
C SER A 338 31.29 3.65 -10.99
N LYS A 339 30.12 2.99 -11.12
CA LYS A 339 29.92 1.66 -11.74
C LYS A 339 30.60 0.50 -10.98
N GLU A 340 31.09 0.75 -9.77
CA GLU A 340 31.74 -0.26 -8.93
C GLU A 340 30.73 -1.08 -8.12
N SER A 341 31.19 -2.22 -7.60
CA SER A 341 30.45 -3.02 -6.63
C SER A 341 31.34 -3.57 -5.53
N TYR A 342 30.76 -3.79 -4.35
CA TYR A 342 31.37 -4.59 -3.29
C TYR A 342 30.40 -5.65 -2.78
N ASN A 343 30.95 -6.74 -2.26
CA ASN A 343 30.16 -7.83 -1.67
C ASN A 343 29.71 -7.41 -0.26
N VAL A 344 28.41 -7.46 0.02
CA VAL A 344 27.82 -7.16 1.33
C VAL A 344 27.80 -8.42 2.21
N GLY A 345 27.41 -9.54 1.61
CA GLY A 345 27.21 -10.81 2.30
C GLY A 345 27.08 -11.98 1.33
N ARG A 346 26.99 -13.19 1.87
CA ARG A 346 26.91 -14.45 1.11
C ARG A 346 25.92 -15.45 1.73
N HIS A 347 25.12 -16.09 0.88
CA HIS A 347 24.32 -17.28 1.19
C HIS A 347 25.08 -18.58 0.86
N GLN A 348 24.54 -19.73 1.26
CA GLN A 348 25.10 -21.03 0.87
C GLN A 348 24.72 -21.43 -0.57
N ASP A 349 23.67 -20.83 -1.13
CA ASP A 349 23.17 -21.06 -2.48
C ASP A 349 22.64 -19.73 -3.10
N VAL A 350 22.09 -19.79 -4.32
CA VAL A 350 21.55 -18.67 -5.11
C VAL A 350 20.74 -17.68 -4.27
N VAL A 351 20.98 -16.38 -4.43
CA VAL A 351 20.15 -15.32 -3.83
C VAL A 351 19.01 -14.96 -4.79
N LEU A 352 17.79 -15.36 -4.43
CA LEU A 352 16.60 -15.29 -5.30
C LEU A 352 15.82 -13.97 -5.16
N CYS A 353 15.77 -13.39 -3.96
CA CYS A 353 15.06 -12.14 -3.71
C CYS A 353 15.73 -11.25 -2.66
N LEU A 354 15.53 -9.94 -2.79
CA LEU A 354 15.97 -8.90 -1.86
C LEU A 354 14.79 -8.00 -1.46
N SER A 355 14.90 -7.35 -0.29
CA SER A 355 13.99 -6.29 0.14
C SER A 355 14.67 -5.32 1.11
N ILE A 356 14.62 -4.02 0.85
CA ILE A 356 15.09 -2.99 1.79
C ILE A 356 14.00 -2.76 2.84
N ILE A 357 14.23 -3.30 4.04
CA ILE A 357 13.30 -3.30 5.15
C ILE A 357 13.14 -1.89 5.76
N ASN A 358 14.27 -1.23 5.99
CA ASN A 358 14.36 0.11 6.56
C ASN A 358 15.73 0.73 6.22
N ASP A 359 16.06 1.89 6.78
CA ASP A 359 17.27 2.64 6.45
C ASP A 359 18.60 2.01 6.93
N LYS A 360 18.52 0.94 7.74
CA LYS A 360 19.66 0.09 8.14
C LYS A 360 19.60 -1.34 7.59
N LEU A 361 18.43 -1.96 7.50
CA LEU A 361 18.30 -3.39 7.23
C LEU A 361 17.97 -3.72 5.77
N LEU A 362 18.71 -4.68 5.22
CA LEU A 362 18.37 -5.44 4.02
C LEU A 362 17.96 -6.86 4.42
N ALA A 363 16.93 -7.41 3.79
CA ALA A 363 16.61 -8.83 3.85
C ALA A 363 16.90 -9.52 2.51
N SER A 364 17.38 -10.75 2.55
CA SER A 364 17.63 -11.60 1.38
C SER A 364 17.05 -12.99 1.56
N GLY A 365 16.46 -13.55 0.51
CA GLY A 365 15.94 -14.92 0.46
C GLY A 365 16.67 -15.72 -0.61
N SER A 366 16.91 -17.00 -0.33
CA SER A 366 17.81 -17.85 -1.10
C SER A 366 17.24 -19.24 -1.37
N ALA A 367 17.87 -19.94 -2.30
CA ALA A 367 17.75 -21.38 -2.46
C ALA A 367 18.32 -22.19 -1.26
N ASP A 368 19.10 -21.57 -0.37
CA ASP A 368 19.60 -22.22 0.87
C ASP A 368 18.54 -22.39 1.99
N ASN A 369 17.26 -22.22 1.64
CA ASN A 369 16.10 -22.29 2.54
C ASN A 369 16.18 -21.32 3.75
N THR A 370 16.99 -20.26 3.68
CA THR A 370 17.02 -19.21 4.72
C THR A 370 16.62 -17.84 4.20
N VAL A 371 16.15 -16.99 5.12
CA VAL A 371 16.18 -15.54 4.95
C VAL A 371 17.23 -14.95 5.88
N ARG A 372 18.07 -14.04 5.38
CA ARG A 372 19.11 -13.39 6.17
C ARG A 372 18.89 -11.88 6.25
N LEU A 373 19.20 -11.31 7.41
CA LEU A 373 19.19 -9.87 7.65
C LEU A 373 20.61 -9.33 7.72
N TRP A 374 20.85 -8.21 7.07
CA TRP A 374 22.16 -7.57 6.96
C TRP A 374 22.05 -6.10 7.33
N ASP A 375 23.10 -5.54 7.93
CA ASP A 375 23.27 -4.09 7.92
C ASP A 375 23.66 -3.66 6.50
N ARG A 376 22.97 -2.67 5.96
CA ARG A 376 23.23 -2.07 4.64
C ARG A 376 24.54 -1.28 4.58
N ARG A 377 25.17 -1.02 5.73
CA ARG A 377 26.39 -0.20 5.88
C ARG A 377 27.57 -0.98 6.48
N SER A 378 27.45 -2.30 6.66
CA SER A 378 28.59 -3.17 7.00
C SER A 378 28.70 -4.33 6.01
N VAL A 379 29.84 -5.04 6.07
CA VAL A 379 30.16 -6.18 5.20
C VAL A 379 30.48 -7.38 6.09
N GLY A 380 30.02 -8.57 5.69
CA GLY A 380 30.47 -9.84 6.28
C GLY A 380 29.34 -10.79 6.64
N HIS A 381 28.98 -10.84 7.93
CA HIS A 381 28.05 -11.82 8.49
C HIS A 381 26.63 -11.27 8.62
N PRO A 382 25.59 -12.11 8.49
CA PRO A 382 24.22 -11.68 8.71
C PRO A 382 24.00 -11.35 10.20
N LEU A 383 23.28 -10.27 10.48
CA LEU A 383 22.84 -9.91 11.83
C LEU A 383 21.90 -10.97 12.43
N MET A 384 21.17 -11.67 11.56
CA MET A 384 20.16 -12.65 11.92
C MET A 384 19.90 -13.58 10.73
N THR A 385 19.71 -14.88 11.00
CA THR A 385 19.26 -15.86 10.01
C THR A 385 17.92 -16.43 10.44
N LEU A 386 16.90 -16.22 9.61
CA LEU A 386 15.55 -16.74 9.77
C LEU A 386 15.50 -18.11 9.08
N GLN A 387 15.12 -19.14 9.84
CA GLN A 387 15.06 -20.53 9.40
C GLN A 387 13.63 -21.08 9.49
N GLY A 388 13.44 -22.32 9.02
CA GLY A 388 12.17 -23.04 9.11
C GLY A 388 11.39 -23.12 7.80
N HIS A 389 11.93 -22.59 6.70
CA HIS A 389 11.47 -22.85 5.33
C HIS A 389 11.88 -24.24 4.86
N GLY A 390 10.97 -24.97 4.20
CA GLY A 390 11.19 -26.30 3.64
C GLY A 390 11.56 -26.29 2.16
N GLY A 391 11.99 -25.15 1.63
CA GLY A 391 12.30 -24.95 0.21
C GLY A 391 12.73 -23.51 -0.07
N PHE A 392 12.99 -23.24 -1.35
CA PHE A 392 13.52 -21.97 -1.84
C PHE A 392 12.65 -20.77 -1.43
N VAL A 393 13.28 -19.69 -0.95
CA VAL A 393 12.58 -18.45 -0.60
C VAL A 393 12.56 -17.50 -1.79
N ASN A 394 11.47 -17.54 -2.56
CA ASN A 394 11.33 -16.80 -3.82
C ASN A 394 11.02 -15.32 -3.64
N THR A 395 10.44 -14.93 -2.51
CA THR A 395 9.86 -13.59 -2.38
C THR A 395 9.82 -13.10 -0.93
N ILE A 396 10.13 -11.81 -0.75
CA ILE A 396 10.11 -11.08 0.53
C ILE A 396 9.40 -9.72 0.31
N ASP A 397 8.63 -9.31 1.32
CA ASP A 397 8.16 -7.94 1.54
C ASP A 397 8.01 -7.69 3.06
N ASN A 398 7.79 -6.46 3.51
CA ASN A 398 7.71 -6.12 4.93
C ASN A 398 6.59 -5.13 5.31
N LYS A 399 6.15 -5.20 6.56
CA LYS A 399 5.18 -4.28 7.17
C LYS A 399 5.62 -3.89 8.57
N GLY A 400 6.29 -2.74 8.67
CA GLY A 400 6.86 -2.27 9.94
C GLY A 400 7.94 -3.24 10.42
N ASN A 401 7.78 -3.79 11.63
CA ASN A 401 8.73 -4.71 12.25
C ASN A 401 8.53 -6.18 11.86
N TYR A 402 7.71 -6.47 10.84
CA TYR A 402 7.47 -7.83 10.35
C TYR A 402 7.93 -8.01 8.91
N ILE A 403 8.63 -9.12 8.66
CA ILE A 403 8.94 -9.63 7.31
C ILE A 403 7.92 -10.71 6.95
N VAL A 404 7.51 -10.73 5.69
CA VAL A 404 6.66 -11.77 5.14
C VAL A 404 7.35 -12.41 3.94
N THR A 405 7.40 -13.75 3.94
CA THR A 405 8.18 -14.56 2.98
C THR A 405 7.28 -15.56 2.26
N GLY A 406 7.52 -15.79 0.96
CA GLY A 406 6.87 -16.85 0.18
C GLY A 406 7.88 -17.92 -0.30
N CYS A 407 7.48 -19.19 -0.21
CA CYS A 407 8.37 -20.35 -0.27
C CYS A 407 7.90 -21.44 -1.25
N ASP A 408 8.82 -22.29 -1.72
CA ASP A 408 8.49 -23.51 -2.47
C ASP A 408 7.70 -24.55 -1.67
N ASP A 409 7.79 -24.52 -0.34
CA ASP A 409 6.96 -25.33 0.55
C ASP A 409 5.48 -24.89 0.62
N LYS A 410 5.06 -23.96 -0.26
CA LYS A 410 3.66 -23.53 -0.48
C LYS A 410 3.09 -22.64 0.65
N LEU A 411 3.89 -22.35 1.68
CA LEU A 411 3.49 -21.54 2.82
C LEU A 411 3.93 -20.08 2.65
N ILE A 412 3.25 -19.20 3.37
CA ILE A 412 3.71 -17.84 3.65
C ILE A 412 4.07 -17.79 5.14
N ARG A 413 5.28 -17.36 5.48
CA ARG A 413 5.73 -17.19 6.88
C ARG A 413 5.89 -15.73 7.22
N ILE A 414 5.55 -15.38 8.45
CA ILE A 414 5.69 -14.03 9.01
C ILE A 414 6.70 -14.09 10.15
N PHE A 415 7.74 -13.25 10.10
CA PHE A 415 8.80 -13.18 11.09
C PHE A 415 8.84 -11.81 11.76
N ASP A 416 9.06 -11.76 13.07
CA ASP A 416 9.34 -10.52 13.79
C ASP A 416 10.85 -10.20 13.70
N ILE A 417 11.16 -9.03 13.16
CA ILE A 417 12.53 -8.57 12.88
C ILE A 417 13.32 -8.34 14.18
N ARG A 418 12.64 -8.15 15.32
CA ARG A 418 13.25 -7.82 16.61
C ARG A 418 13.90 -9.02 17.31
N ASN A 419 13.45 -10.24 17.01
CA ASN A 419 13.90 -11.47 17.66
C ASN A 419 14.11 -12.65 16.70
N GLY A 420 13.75 -12.51 15.42
CA GLY A 420 13.91 -13.54 14.39
C GLY A 420 12.89 -14.68 14.46
N MET A 421 11.90 -14.60 15.34
CA MET A 421 10.92 -15.66 15.53
C MET A 421 9.87 -15.63 14.41
N CYS A 422 9.53 -16.80 13.89
CA CYS A 422 8.34 -16.97 13.06
C CYS A 422 7.10 -16.81 13.96
N VAL A 423 6.31 -15.76 13.73
CA VAL A 423 5.11 -15.43 14.52
C VAL A 423 3.83 -16.00 13.92
N ASP A 424 3.81 -16.30 12.61
CA ASP A 424 2.67 -16.90 11.92
C ASP A 424 3.14 -17.70 10.70
N THR A 425 2.40 -18.75 10.32
CA THR A 425 2.65 -19.59 9.15
C THR A 425 1.33 -19.93 8.47
N LEU A 426 1.13 -19.36 7.29
CA LEU A 426 -0.13 -19.44 6.54
C LEU A 426 -0.08 -20.62 5.57
N ASN A 427 -1.07 -21.51 5.66
CA ASN A 427 -1.38 -22.53 4.65
C ASN A 427 -1.88 -21.84 3.37
N SER A 428 -0.94 -21.30 2.59
CA SER A 428 -1.23 -20.17 1.72
C SER A 428 -1.75 -20.55 0.34
N HIS A 429 -1.15 -21.54 -0.31
CA HIS A 429 -1.39 -21.94 -1.70
C HIS A 429 -1.30 -23.46 -1.83
N THR A 430 -1.85 -24.04 -2.91
CA THR A 430 -1.72 -25.49 -3.17
C THR A 430 -0.42 -25.84 -3.89
N ASP A 431 0.34 -24.83 -4.30
CA ASP A 431 1.68 -24.97 -4.86
C ASP A 431 2.60 -23.78 -4.53
N ALA A 432 3.87 -23.88 -4.89
CA ALA A 432 4.95 -22.98 -4.52
C ALA A 432 4.64 -21.49 -4.68
N VAL A 433 4.92 -20.68 -3.65
CA VAL A 433 4.65 -19.23 -3.64
C VAL A 433 5.81 -18.50 -4.31
N ARG A 434 5.53 -17.92 -5.49
CA ARG A 434 6.53 -17.32 -6.37
C ARG A 434 6.69 -15.81 -6.16
N THR A 435 5.60 -15.11 -5.82
CA THR A 435 5.61 -13.64 -5.73
C THR A 435 4.65 -13.14 -4.65
N LEU A 436 5.08 -12.13 -3.88
CA LEU A 436 4.30 -11.53 -2.80
C LEU A 436 4.60 -10.03 -2.74
N LYS A 437 3.57 -9.19 -2.58
CA LYS A 437 3.74 -7.77 -2.24
C LYS A 437 2.73 -7.28 -1.21
N ILE A 438 3.12 -6.25 -0.46
CA ILE A 438 2.35 -5.61 0.62
C ILE A 438 2.16 -4.11 0.32
N LYS A 439 0.95 -3.58 0.57
CA LYS A 439 0.69 -2.14 0.46
C LYS A 439 -0.40 -1.68 1.43
N GLY A 440 0.05 -1.11 2.55
CA GLY A 440 -0.84 -0.64 3.63
C GLY A 440 -1.52 -1.81 4.34
N GLU A 441 -2.83 -1.94 4.16
CA GLU A 441 -3.64 -2.98 4.80
C GLU A 441 -3.73 -4.28 3.97
N ARG A 442 -3.28 -4.29 2.71
CA ARG A 442 -3.39 -5.45 1.81
C ARG A 442 -2.06 -6.12 1.57
N MET A 443 -2.08 -7.45 1.53
CA MET A 443 -1.03 -8.30 0.96
C MET A 443 -1.63 -9.07 -0.22
N VAL A 444 -0.84 -9.27 -1.27
CA VAL A 444 -1.23 -10.03 -2.46
C VAL A 444 -0.12 -11.02 -2.80
N SER A 445 -0.47 -12.31 -2.93
CA SER A 445 0.45 -13.40 -3.26
C SER A 445 0.05 -14.07 -4.58
N GLY A 446 1.04 -14.55 -5.33
CA GLY A 446 0.90 -15.35 -6.54
C GLY A 446 1.77 -16.61 -6.47
N SER A 447 1.27 -17.70 -7.03
CA SER A 447 1.83 -19.05 -6.88
C SER A 447 1.86 -19.80 -8.22
N SER A 448 2.61 -20.89 -8.24
CA SER A 448 2.51 -21.93 -9.27
C SER A 448 1.11 -22.57 -9.37
N ASP A 449 0.26 -22.45 -8.35
CA ASP A 449 -1.15 -22.93 -8.38
C ASP A 449 -2.08 -22.12 -9.29
N MET A 450 -1.54 -21.13 -10.02
CA MET A 450 -2.24 -20.26 -10.96
C MET A 450 -3.31 -19.35 -10.31
N VAL A 451 -3.32 -19.26 -8.97
CA VAL A 451 -4.21 -18.39 -8.20
C VAL A 451 -3.45 -17.18 -7.65
N ILE A 452 -4.09 -16.00 -7.68
CA ILE A 452 -3.67 -14.84 -6.87
C ILE A 452 -4.52 -14.80 -5.61
N LYS A 453 -3.92 -14.69 -4.43
CA LYS A 453 -4.66 -14.52 -3.16
C LYS A 453 -4.43 -13.13 -2.57
N VAL A 454 -5.52 -12.54 -2.07
CA VAL A 454 -5.52 -11.22 -1.43
C VAL A 454 -5.85 -11.41 0.05
N TRP A 455 -5.04 -10.83 0.93
CA TRP A 455 -5.08 -11.05 2.38
C TRP A 455 -5.28 -9.72 3.14
N ASP A 456 -5.80 -9.78 4.37
CA ASP A 456 -5.70 -8.66 5.30
C ASP A 456 -4.40 -8.75 6.09
N THR A 457 -3.59 -7.70 6.02
CA THR A 457 -2.36 -7.61 6.82
C THR A 457 -2.60 -7.29 8.30
N ASN A 458 -3.87 -7.14 8.70
CA ASN A 458 -4.31 -7.06 10.09
C ASN A 458 -5.00 -8.35 10.56
N ASN A 459 -5.25 -9.33 9.68
CA ASN A 459 -5.85 -10.64 10.01
C ASN A 459 -5.57 -11.64 8.88
N TYR A 460 -4.57 -12.52 9.08
CA TYR A 460 -4.13 -13.45 8.04
C TYR A 460 -4.91 -14.78 8.01
N ASN A 461 -5.86 -15.00 8.93
CA ASN A 461 -6.53 -16.29 9.17
C ASN A 461 -7.14 -16.95 7.92
N LYS A 462 -7.49 -16.16 6.88
CA LYS A 462 -7.86 -16.65 5.55
C LYS A 462 -7.66 -15.57 4.49
N PRO A 463 -7.44 -15.93 3.20
CA PRO A 463 -7.47 -14.96 2.13
C PRO A 463 -8.88 -14.35 2.01
N ARG A 464 -8.96 -13.05 1.79
CA ARG A 464 -10.20 -12.33 1.46
C ARG A 464 -10.70 -12.67 0.06
N LEU A 465 -9.78 -12.83 -0.90
CA LEU A 465 -10.09 -13.16 -2.29
C LEU A 465 -9.11 -14.22 -2.82
N SER A 466 -9.60 -15.03 -3.74
CA SER A 466 -8.79 -15.88 -4.63
C SER A 466 -9.20 -15.58 -6.07
N LEU A 467 -8.27 -15.07 -6.87
CA LEU A 467 -8.48 -14.68 -8.27
C LEU A 467 -7.90 -15.79 -9.16
N LYS A 468 -8.74 -16.35 -10.04
CA LYS A 468 -8.38 -17.40 -11.01
C LYS A 468 -8.49 -16.85 -12.43
N GLY A 469 -7.67 -17.35 -13.35
CA GLY A 469 -7.73 -16.94 -14.77
C GLY A 469 -6.39 -16.89 -15.50
N HIS A 470 -5.27 -17.11 -14.79
CA HIS A 470 -4.02 -17.58 -15.40
C HIS A 470 -4.07 -19.09 -15.64
N THR A 471 -3.34 -19.55 -16.66
CA THR A 471 -3.21 -20.97 -17.05
C THR A 471 -1.76 -21.46 -16.92
N GLY A 472 -0.97 -20.78 -16.09
CA GLY A 472 0.42 -21.08 -15.78
C GLY A 472 0.86 -20.32 -14.52
N SER A 473 2.00 -20.71 -13.94
CA SER A 473 2.50 -20.15 -12.67
C SER A 473 2.57 -18.63 -12.68
N ILE A 474 2.03 -17.98 -11.65
CA ILE A 474 2.10 -16.53 -11.49
C ILE A 474 3.45 -16.21 -10.84
N VAL A 475 4.38 -15.70 -11.64
CA VAL A 475 5.78 -15.51 -11.25
C VAL A 475 6.11 -14.06 -10.90
N SER A 476 5.30 -13.09 -11.36
CA SER A 476 5.46 -11.68 -11.00
C SER A 476 4.14 -10.97 -10.74
N LEU A 477 4.14 -10.06 -9.77
CA LEU A 477 2.94 -9.34 -9.33
C LEU A 477 3.29 -7.98 -8.71
N GLN A 478 2.50 -6.96 -9.04
CA GLN A 478 2.51 -5.67 -8.36
C GLN A 478 1.09 -5.07 -8.37
N PHE A 479 0.74 -4.25 -7.37
CA PHE A 479 -0.59 -3.66 -7.27
C PHE A 479 -0.59 -2.23 -6.70
N ASP A 480 -1.66 -1.50 -6.98
CA ASP A 480 -1.96 -0.21 -6.35
C ASP A 480 -3.35 -0.22 -5.69
N ASN A 481 -3.85 0.94 -5.28
CA ASN A 481 -5.16 1.03 -4.65
C ASN A 481 -6.35 0.66 -5.57
N LYS A 482 -6.15 0.60 -6.89
CA LYS A 482 -7.18 0.39 -7.93
C LYS A 482 -7.07 -0.97 -8.60
N LYS A 483 -5.85 -1.44 -8.93
CA LYS A 483 -5.64 -2.69 -9.68
C LYS A 483 -4.42 -3.49 -9.26
N ILE A 484 -4.52 -4.81 -9.45
CA ILE A 484 -3.39 -5.75 -9.50
C ILE A 484 -2.96 -5.89 -10.97
N ILE A 485 -1.66 -6.07 -11.21
CA ILE A 485 -1.10 -6.56 -12.47
C ILE A 485 -0.25 -7.79 -12.16
N SER A 486 -0.44 -8.86 -12.93
CA SER A 486 0.26 -10.14 -12.78
C SER A 486 0.85 -10.63 -14.11
N GLY A 487 2.05 -11.21 -14.03
CA GLY A 487 2.76 -11.87 -15.13
C GLY A 487 2.94 -13.35 -14.81
N SER A 488 2.77 -14.20 -15.84
CA SER A 488 2.71 -15.64 -15.69
C SER A 488 3.52 -16.38 -16.76
N LEU A 489 3.85 -17.63 -16.46
CA LEU A 489 4.40 -18.58 -17.43
C LEU A 489 3.42 -18.90 -18.58
N ASP A 490 2.13 -18.55 -18.47
CA ASP A 490 1.17 -18.57 -19.59
C ASP A 490 1.41 -17.49 -20.67
N SER A 491 2.50 -16.73 -20.56
CA SER A 491 2.92 -15.67 -21.47
C SER A 491 2.06 -14.41 -21.46
N THR A 492 0.99 -14.37 -20.65
CA THR A 492 0.10 -13.23 -20.55
C THR A 492 0.46 -12.27 -19.41
N ILE A 493 0.07 -11.01 -19.59
CA ILE A 493 -0.08 -10.05 -18.49
C ILE A 493 -1.57 -9.90 -18.24
N LYS A 494 -2.01 -10.06 -16.98
CA LYS A 494 -3.42 -9.83 -16.59
C LYS A 494 -3.53 -8.65 -15.65
N THR A 495 -4.60 -7.87 -15.81
CA THR A 495 -4.96 -6.78 -14.91
C THR A 495 -6.29 -7.05 -14.25
N TRP A 496 -6.36 -6.81 -12.94
CA TRP A 496 -7.54 -7.05 -12.10
C TRP A 496 -7.97 -5.71 -11.52
N ASN A 497 -9.01 -5.09 -12.09
CA ASN A 497 -9.42 -3.71 -11.81
C ASN A 497 -10.61 -3.65 -10.84
N PHE A 498 -10.37 -3.11 -9.64
CA PHE A 498 -11.38 -2.84 -8.63
C PHE A 498 -11.97 -1.41 -8.74
N ASN A 499 -11.44 -0.56 -9.63
CA ASN A 499 -12.02 0.74 -10.01
C ASN A 499 -12.96 0.56 -11.22
N ILE A 500 -14.08 -0.12 -10.99
CA ILE A 500 -15.17 -0.28 -11.95
C ILE A 500 -15.94 1.04 -12.10
N LYS A 501 -16.16 1.51 -13.32
CA LYS A 501 -17.21 2.53 -13.58
C LYS A 501 -18.55 1.81 -13.48
N LYS A 502 -19.42 2.14 -12.52
CA LYS A 502 -20.82 1.66 -12.54
C LYS A 502 -21.45 2.19 -13.83
N SER A 503 -21.82 1.28 -14.73
CA SER A 503 -22.68 1.59 -15.87
C SER A 503 -23.99 2.21 -15.38
N GLY A 504 -24.60 3.06 -16.21
CA GLY A 504 -25.96 3.53 -15.95
C GLY A 504 -26.94 2.36 -15.94
N ARG A 505 -28.09 2.52 -15.27
CA ARG A 505 -29.16 1.50 -15.23
C ARG A 505 -29.91 1.42 -16.57
N HIS A 506 -29.26 0.91 -17.61
CA HIS A 506 -29.90 0.53 -18.88
C HIS A 506 -29.27 -0.77 -19.41
N SER A 507 -30.05 -1.49 -20.23
CA SER A 507 -29.71 -2.77 -20.89
C SER A 507 -29.31 -3.94 -19.98
N SER A 508 -30.28 -4.85 -19.78
CA SER A 508 -30.15 -6.32 -19.81
C SER A 508 -28.94 -7.01 -19.18
N CYS A 509 -29.21 -7.89 -18.21
CA CYS A 509 -28.29 -8.96 -17.81
C CYS A 509 -27.99 -9.89 -19.01
N SER A 510 -26.70 -10.17 -19.24
CA SER A 510 -26.26 -11.40 -19.89
C SER A 510 -25.68 -12.33 -18.83
N GLU A 511 -26.42 -13.39 -18.50
CA GLU A 511 -25.99 -14.37 -17.49
C GLU A 511 -24.97 -15.34 -18.09
N HIS A 512 -23.69 -15.16 -17.76
CA HIS A 512 -22.71 -16.25 -17.87
C HIS A 512 -22.61 -16.96 -16.51
N GLU A 513 -23.36 -18.04 -16.40
CA GLU A 513 -23.42 -18.89 -15.21
C GLU A 513 -22.07 -19.57 -14.89
N ASN A 514 -21.26 -18.97 -14.03
CA ASN A 514 -20.22 -19.70 -13.31
C ASN A 514 -20.83 -20.52 -12.16
N LYS A 515 -21.61 -21.55 -12.53
CA LYS A 515 -22.19 -22.54 -11.62
C LYS A 515 -21.07 -23.35 -10.93
N ASN A 516 -20.76 -23.00 -9.69
CA ASN A 516 -20.14 -23.91 -8.74
C ASN A 516 -20.78 -23.73 -7.36
N LYS A 517 -21.88 -24.46 -7.13
CA LYS A 517 -22.50 -24.58 -5.82
C LYS A 517 -21.58 -25.39 -4.90
N ILE A 518 -21.10 -24.77 -3.82
CA ILE A 518 -20.81 -25.51 -2.59
C ILE A 518 -21.81 -25.01 -1.55
N SER A 519 -22.74 -25.89 -1.17
CA SER A 519 -23.83 -25.58 -0.26
C SER A 519 -23.44 -25.79 1.19
N SER A 520 -23.41 -24.72 1.98
CA SER A 520 -23.56 -24.79 3.43
C SER A 520 -24.41 -23.59 3.94
N PRO A 521 -25.15 -23.72 5.06
CA PRO A 521 -26.16 -22.73 5.44
C PRO A 521 -25.55 -21.41 5.94
N ILE A 522 -26.23 -20.30 5.64
CA ILE A 522 -25.89 -18.97 6.19
C ILE A 522 -26.40 -18.89 7.63
N ASN A 523 -25.64 -19.44 8.58
CA ASN A 523 -25.87 -19.23 10.01
C ASN A 523 -25.42 -17.82 10.40
N TYR A 524 -26.39 -16.92 10.59
CA TYR A 524 -26.17 -15.61 11.21
C TYR A 524 -25.83 -15.78 12.70
N ILE A 525 -24.54 -15.92 13.03
CA ILE A 525 -24.09 -15.91 14.42
C ILE A 525 -24.20 -14.49 14.98
N ARG A 526 -25.28 -14.23 15.73
CA ARG A 526 -25.35 -13.11 16.67
C ARG A 526 -24.44 -13.43 17.87
N TYR A 527 -23.44 -12.59 18.13
CA TYR A 527 -22.74 -12.59 19.41
C TYR A 527 -23.37 -11.54 20.35
N PRO A 528 -23.92 -11.93 21.51
CA PRO A 528 -24.27 -11.00 22.57
C PRO A 528 -23.00 -10.66 23.37
N PHE A 529 -22.54 -9.42 23.29
CA PHE A 529 -21.50 -8.95 24.20
C PHE A 529 -22.13 -8.53 25.53
N GLN A 530 -21.82 -9.27 26.60
CA GLN A 530 -22.09 -8.84 27.96
C GLN A 530 -21.21 -7.64 28.32
N SER A 531 -21.75 -6.71 29.12
CA SER A 531 -20.99 -5.60 29.67
C SER A 531 -20.01 -6.08 30.75
N PRO A 532 -18.81 -5.48 30.86
CA PRO A 532 -18.01 -5.57 32.07
C PRO A 532 -18.80 -4.96 33.24
N LYS A 533 -18.81 -5.63 34.40
CA LYS A 533 -19.23 -5.04 35.66
C LYS A 533 -17.99 -4.55 36.40
N ILE A 534 -17.95 -3.23 36.61
CA ILE A 534 -17.07 -2.47 37.55
C ILE A 534 -15.58 -2.81 37.37
#